data_AF-A0A920K2B3-F1
#
_entry.id   AF-A0A920K2B3-F1
#
_cell.length_a   1.000
_cell.length_b   1.000
_cell.length_c   1.000
_cell.angle_alpha   90.00
_cell.angle_beta   90.00
_cell.angle_gamma   90.00
#
_symmetry.space_group_name_H-M   'P 1'
#
loop_
_entity.id
_entity.type
_entity.pdbx_description
1 polymer ?
#
loop_
_entity_poly.entity_id
_entity_poly.type
_entity_poly.pdbx_seq_one_letter_code
_entity_poly.pdbx_strand_id
1 'polypeptide(L)'
;MKLLDAISIAKDLGYYFKIFDAYRPSYVQEALWSFDPNPNFLSDPKKGSPHTKGIAIDLTLIDFNGNELDMGTKFDDFTKNAYHLSKEINKNAKINRRLLLSIMTLAGFDFYHKEWWHYQLFNASRYPLIKNFFSSRVN
;
A
#
# COMPACT_ATOMS: atom_id res chain seq x y z
N MET A 1 -4.90 -9.05 15.47
CA MET A 1 -5.48 -8.81 14.12
C MET A 1 -4.46 -7.96 13.40
N LYS A 2 -3.89 -8.40 12.27
CA LYS A 2 -2.61 -7.87 11.74
C LYS A 2 -2.45 -6.35 11.78
N LEU A 3 -3.45 -5.58 11.32
CA LEU A 3 -3.38 -4.12 11.36
C LEU A 3 -3.37 -3.54 12.79
N LEU A 4 -4.15 -4.11 13.72
CA LEU A 4 -4.08 -3.73 15.14
C LEU A 4 -2.71 -4.05 15.74
N ASP A 5 -2.11 -5.17 15.34
CA ASP A 5 -0.79 -5.58 15.82
C ASP A 5 0.28 -4.58 15.30
N ALA A 6 0.19 -4.17 14.02
CA ALA A 6 1.03 -3.12 13.44
C ALA A 6 0.84 -1.76 14.16
N ILE A 7 -0.41 -1.37 14.44
CA ILE A 7 -0.73 -0.12 15.15
C ILE A 7 -0.12 -0.14 16.55
N SER A 8 -0.20 -1.27 17.26
CA SER A 8 0.41 -1.41 18.58
C SER A 8 1.92 -1.22 18.52
N ILE A 9 2.60 -1.90 17.59
CA ILE A 9 4.06 -1.80 17.42
C ILE A 9 4.46 -0.36 17.05
N ALA A 10 3.76 0.28 16.11
CA ALA A 10 4.03 1.66 15.73
C ALA A 10 3.88 2.61 16.92
N LYS A 11 2.81 2.46 17.70
CA LYS A 11 2.53 3.27 18.88
C LYS A 11 3.63 3.12 19.95
N ASP A 12 4.08 1.89 20.20
CA ASP A 12 5.16 1.62 21.17
C ASP A 12 6.49 2.26 20.73
N LEU A 13 6.67 2.47 19.43
CA LEU A 13 7.81 3.17 18.84
C LEU A 13 7.61 4.70 18.71
N GLY A 14 6.46 5.23 19.15
CA GLY A 14 6.15 6.66 19.11
C GLY A 14 5.61 7.17 17.77
N TYR A 15 5.06 6.29 16.94
CA TYR A 15 4.53 6.62 15.62
C TYR A 15 3.06 6.20 15.47
N TYR A 16 2.40 6.80 14.48
CA TYR A 16 1.06 6.42 14.02
C TYR A 16 1.08 6.18 12.51
N PHE A 17 -0.03 5.67 11.97
CA PHE A 17 -0.18 5.47 10.53
C PHE A 17 -1.11 6.51 9.90
N LYS A 18 -0.70 6.99 8.73
CA LYS A 18 -1.60 7.62 7.76
C LYS A 18 -1.86 6.63 6.64
N ILE A 19 -3.13 6.33 6.38
CA ILE A 19 -3.57 5.42 5.33
C ILE A 19 -3.90 6.24 4.07
N PHE A 20 -3.34 5.85 2.93
CA PHE A 20 -3.61 6.45 1.62
C PHE A 20 -4.71 5.68 0.88
N ASP A 21 -4.61 4.35 0.85
CA ASP A 21 -5.58 3.48 0.19
C ASP A 21 -5.69 2.12 0.91
N ALA A 22 -6.83 1.44 0.73
CA ALA A 22 -7.09 0.12 1.27
C ALA A 22 -8.01 -0.66 0.29
N TYR A 23 -9.26 -0.93 0.65
CA TYR A 23 -10.17 -1.53 -0.30
C TYR A 23 -10.50 -0.55 -1.45
N ARG A 24 -10.13 -0.93 -2.67
CA ARG A 24 -10.45 -0.20 -3.91
C ARG A 24 -11.47 -1.00 -4.72
N PRO A 25 -12.71 -0.50 -4.93
CA PRO A 25 -13.70 -1.20 -5.75
C PRO A 25 -13.22 -1.44 -7.19
N SER A 26 -13.66 -2.54 -7.83
CA SER A 26 -13.23 -2.86 -9.21
C SER A 26 -13.51 -1.74 -10.22
N TYR A 27 -14.65 -1.03 -10.12
CA TYR A 27 -14.98 0.07 -11.03
C TYR A 27 -14.00 1.25 -10.92
N VAL A 28 -13.39 1.48 -9.74
CA VAL A 28 -12.34 2.49 -9.56
C VAL A 28 -11.05 2.02 -10.24
N GLN A 29 -10.70 0.74 -10.09
CA GLN A 29 -9.55 0.16 -10.80
C GLN A 29 -9.72 0.22 -12.32
N GLU A 30 -10.93 -0.02 -12.83
CA GLU A 30 -11.29 0.12 -14.24
C GLU A 30 -11.16 1.57 -14.70
N ALA A 31 -11.67 2.54 -13.94
CA ALA A 31 -11.56 3.95 -14.26
C ALA A 31 -10.09 4.43 -14.32
N LEU A 32 -9.25 3.99 -13.37
CA LEU A 32 -7.81 4.27 -13.38
C LEU A 32 -7.12 3.69 -14.62
N TRP A 33 -7.43 2.43 -14.94
CA TRP A 33 -6.90 1.77 -16.13
C TRP A 33 -7.33 2.45 -17.43
N SER A 34 -8.57 2.92 -17.51
CA SER A 34 -9.06 3.66 -18.68
C SER A 34 -8.36 5.01 -18.86
N PHE A 35 -7.92 5.64 -17.77
CA PHE A 35 -7.21 6.91 -17.81
C PHE A 35 -5.73 6.73 -18.17
N ASP A 36 -5.04 5.75 -17.57
CA ASP A 36 -3.63 5.44 -17.85
C ASP A 36 -3.42 3.91 -17.93
N PRO A 37 -3.57 3.27 -19.09
CA PRO A 37 -3.46 1.82 -19.24
C PRO A 37 -1.99 1.36 -19.23
N ASN A 38 -1.27 1.63 -18.14
CA ASN A 38 0.13 1.28 -17.99
C ASN A 38 0.32 0.03 -17.10
N PRO A 39 0.60 -1.15 -17.67
CA PRO A 39 0.73 -2.38 -16.91
C PRO A 39 1.97 -2.42 -15.99
N ASN A 40 2.88 -1.44 -16.10
CA ASN A 40 3.98 -1.32 -15.17
C ASN A 40 3.54 -0.78 -13.81
N PHE A 41 2.40 -0.09 -13.75
CA PHE A 41 1.92 0.67 -12.59
C PHE A 41 0.52 0.28 -12.15
N LEU A 42 -0.32 -0.16 -13.09
CA LEU A 42 -1.69 -0.58 -12.81
C LEU A 42 -1.90 -2.06 -13.11
N SER A 43 -2.62 -2.73 -12.22
CA SER A 43 -3.06 -4.11 -12.45
C SER A 43 -4.19 -4.13 -13.47
N ASP A 44 -4.12 -5.09 -14.41
CA ASP A 44 -5.22 -5.40 -15.32
C ASP A 44 -6.52 -5.61 -14.51
N PRO A 45 -7.57 -4.79 -14.73
CA PRO A 45 -8.82 -4.88 -13.98
C PRO A 45 -9.46 -6.27 -14.00
N LYS A 46 -9.25 -7.07 -15.06
CA LYS A 46 -9.76 -8.45 -15.15
C LYS A 46 -9.11 -9.40 -14.16
N LYS A 47 -7.85 -9.16 -13.81
CA LYS A 47 -7.13 -9.92 -12.77
C LYS A 47 -7.38 -9.33 -11.38
N GLY A 48 -7.64 -8.02 -11.34
CA GLY A 48 -7.76 -7.22 -10.14
C GLY A 48 -6.42 -7.06 -9.42
N SER A 49 -6.45 -6.33 -8.31
CA SER A 49 -5.30 -6.05 -7.47
C SER A 49 -5.54 -6.55 -6.04
N PRO A 50 -4.50 -6.62 -5.20
CA PRO A 50 -4.65 -6.84 -3.77
C PRO A 50 -5.67 -5.87 -3.10
N HIS A 51 -5.76 -4.62 -3.58
CA HIS A 51 -6.75 -3.64 -3.11
C HIS A 51 -8.18 -4.03 -3.47
N THR A 52 -8.44 -4.51 -4.69
CA THR A 52 -9.78 -4.97 -5.10
C THR A 52 -10.22 -6.25 -4.40
N LYS A 53 -9.30 -6.93 -3.72
CA LYS A 53 -9.54 -8.10 -2.88
C LYS A 53 -9.70 -7.74 -1.40
N GLY A 54 -9.50 -6.48 -1.02
CA GLY A 54 -9.60 -6.00 0.37
C GLY A 54 -8.50 -6.53 1.29
N ILE A 55 -7.34 -6.90 0.74
CA ILE A 55 -6.24 -7.53 1.48
C ILE A 55 -4.95 -6.70 1.46
N ALA A 56 -5.02 -5.47 0.94
CA ALA A 56 -3.89 -4.56 0.87
C ALA A 56 -4.20 -3.21 1.51
N ILE A 57 -3.13 -2.53 1.88
CA ILE A 57 -3.14 -1.21 2.48
C ILE A 57 -1.90 -0.44 2.03
N ASP A 58 -2.12 0.82 1.67
CA ASP A 58 -1.08 1.79 1.35
C ASP A 58 -0.99 2.79 2.50
N LEU A 59 0.19 2.95 3.07
CA LEU A 59 0.36 3.80 4.25
C LEU A 59 1.77 4.38 4.41
N THR A 60 1.87 5.39 5.27
CA THR A 60 3.12 5.94 5.79
C THR A 60 3.07 6.06 7.32
N LEU A 61 4.22 6.31 7.93
CA LEU A 61 4.33 6.68 9.34
C LEU A 61 4.18 8.18 9.51
N ILE A 62 3.52 8.58 10.59
CA ILE A 62 3.47 9.95 11.08
C ILE A 62 4.04 10.02 12.51
N ASP A 63 4.68 11.14 12.83
CA ASP A 63 5.17 11.44 14.18
C ASP A 63 4.02 11.86 15.12
N PHE A 64 4.34 12.14 16.39
CA PHE A 64 3.38 12.58 17.40
C PHE A 64 2.74 13.95 17.12
N ASN A 65 3.35 14.75 16.24
CA ASN A 65 2.79 16.02 15.78
C ASN A 65 1.91 15.85 14.53
N GLY A 66 1.78 14.62 14.02
CA GLY A 66 1.03 14.32 12.81
C GLY A 66 1.79 14.57 11.50
N ASN A 67 3.11 14.81 11.57
CA ASN A 67 3.93 15.01 10.36
C ASN A 67 4.27 13.66 9.73
N GLU A 68 4.09 13.55 8.42
CA GLU A 68 4.59 12.38 7.66
C GLU A 68 6.12 12.31 7.74
N LEU A 69 6.63 11.09 7.97
CA LEU A 69 8.05 10.86 7.84
C LEU A 69 8.46 10.98 6.37
N ASP A 70 9.63 11.60 6.13
CA ASP A 70 10.21 11.65 4.79
C ASP A 70 10.56 10.22 4.33
N MET A 71 9.88 9.77 3.29
CA MET A 71 10.11 8.47 2.65
C MET A 71 10.96 8.59 1.39
N GLY A 72 11.49 9.76 1.05
CA GLY A 72 12.38 10.00 -0.09
C GLY A 72 11.69 10.12 -1.45
N THR A 73 10.43 9.68 -1.56
CA THR A 73 9.52 9.95 -2.67
C THR A 73 8.11 10.15 -2.13
N LYS A 74 7.22 10.72 -2.94
CA LYS A 74 5.79 10.78 -2.60
C LYS A 74 5.14 9.40 -2.76
N PHE A 75 3.96 9.25 -2.19
CA PHE A 75 3.01 8.19 -2.55
C PHE A 75 2.70 8.28 -4.07
N ASP A 76 2.47 7.13 -4.72
CA ASP A 76 2.29 6.99 -6.17
C ASP A 76 3.48 7.51 -7.02
N ASP A 77 4.69 7.49 -6.47
CA ASP A 77 5.90 7.67 -7.27
C ASP A 77 6.24 6.37 -8.00
N PHE A 78 6.05 6.37 -9.31
CA PHE A 78 6.25 5.19 -10.15
C PHE A 78 7.68 5.01 -10.67
N THR A 79 8.67 5.64 -10.03
CA THR A 79 10.09 5.49 -10.39
C THR A 79 10.78 4.44 -9.53
N LYS A 80 12.00 4.03 -9.93
CA LYS A 80 12.85 3.14 -9.11
C LYS A 80 13.17 3.70 -7.72
N ASN A 81 12.99 5.02 -7.53
CA ASN A 81 13.21 5.63 -6.23
C ASN A 81 12.15 5.23 -5.21
N ALA A 82 10.96 4.77 -5.62
CA ALA A 82 9.93 4.28 -4.72
C ALA A 82 10.18 2.87 -4.17
N TYR A 83 11.15 2.14 -4.72
CA TYR A 83 11.42 0.76 -4.31
C TYR A 83 11.91 0.72 -2.86
N HIS A 84 11.50 -0.29 -2.09
CA HIS A 84 11.88 -0.45 -0.68
C HIS A 84 13.38 -0.31 -0.43
N LEU A 85 14.19 -0.85 -1.34
CA LEU A 85 15.66 -0.89 -1.24
C LEU A 85 16.36 0.12 -2.16
N SER A 86 15.68 1.22 -2.53
CA SER A 86 16.28 2.28 -3.34
C SER A 86 17.58 2.80 -2.70
N LYS A 87 18.63 2.87 -3.52
CA LYS A 87 19.94 3.41 -3.12
C LYS A 87 20.05 4.92 -3.33
N GLU A 88 19.16 5.51 -4.12
CA GLU A 88 19.24 6.91 -4.57
C GLU A 88 18.54 7.89 -3.63
N ILE A 89 17.83 7.41 -2.60
CA ILE A 89 17.20 8.26 -1.58
C ILE A 89 18.14 8.57 -0.42
N ASN A 90 17.85 9.65 0.30
CA ASN A 90 18.64 10.09 1.44
C ASN A 90 18.67 9.06 2.58
N LYS A 91 19.65 9.19 3.49
CA LYS A 91 19.87 8.23 4.59
C LYS A 91 18.66 8.13 5.53
N ASN A 92 18.00 9.24 5.84
CA ASN A 92 16.85 9.26 6.75
C ASN A 92 15.65 8.54 6.14
N ALA A 93 15.37 8.77 4.85
CA ALA A 93 14.35 8.05 4.11
C ALA A 93 14.57 6.54 4.09
N LYS A 94 15.83 6.08 3.95
CA LYS A 94 16.16 4.64 4.06
C LYS A 94 15.85 4.08 5.44
N ILE A 95 16.11 4.85 6.49
CA ILE A 95 15.80 4.44 7.88
C ILE A 95 14.29 4.37 8.08
N ASN A 96 13.56 5.40 7.65
CA ASN A 96 12.09 5.47 7.77
C ASN A 96 11.40 4.34 7.00
N ARG A 97 11.83 4.04 5.77
CA ARG A 97 11.31 2.89 5.00
C ARG A 97 11.58 1.55 5.66
N ARG A 98 12.77 1.37 6.25
CA ARG A 98 13.11 0.14 7.00
C ARG A 98 12.28 0.02 8.27
N LEU A 99 12.01 1.12 8.96
CA LEU A 99 11.15 1.15 10.12
C LEU A 99 9.73 0.72 9.74
N LEU A 100 9.11 1.36 8.73
CA LEU A 100 7.78 1.00 8.25
C LEU A 100 7.74 -0.49 7.81
N LEU A 101 8.71 -0.92 6.99
CA LEU A 101 8.83 -2.31 6.55
C LEU A 101 8.92 -3.28 7.73
N SER A 102 9.74 -2.98 8.74
CA SER A 102 9.91 -3.82 9.91
C SER A 102 8.61 -3.93 10.71
N ILE A 103 7.93 -2.81 10.96
CA ILE A 103 6.65 -2.81 11.70
C ILE A 103 5.62 -3.68 10.99
N MET A 104 5.44 -3.45 9.69
CA MET A 104 4.42 -4.15 8.90
C MET A 104 4.73 -5.65 8.76
N THR A 105 5.99 -6.01 8.52
CA THR A 105 6.40 -7.43 8.41
C THR A 105 6.35 -8.16 9.75
N LEU A 106 6.70 -7.51 10.87
CA LEU A 106 6.52 -8.07 12.23
C LEU A 106 5.05 -8.32 12.56
N ALA A 107 4.15 -7.44 12.10
CA ALA A 107 2.70 -7.65 12.20
C ALA A 107 2.17 -8.71 11.21
N GLY A 108 3.04 -9.29 10.38
CA GLY A 108 2.75 -10.40 9.49
C GLY A 108 2.16 -9.97 8.15
N PHE A 109 2.40 -8.75 7.68
CA PHE A 109 2.15 -8.37 6.29
C PHE A 109 3.31 -8.81 5.38
N ASP A 110 2.96 -9.10 4.14
CA ASP A 110 3.87 -9.14 3.01
C ASP A 110 3.99 -7.73 2.39
N PHE A 111 5.00 -7.48 1.56
CA PHE A 111 5.25 -6.17 0.98
C PHE A 111 5.51 -6.27 -0.53
N TYR A 112 5.22 -5.19 -1.26
CA TYR A 112 5.56 -5.10 -2.67
C TYR A 112 6.87 -4.31 -2.86
N HIS A 113 7.94 -5.00 -3.27
CA HIS A 113 9.29 -4.42 -3.30
C HIS A 113 9.46 -3.12 -4.10
N LYS A 114 8.56 -2.83 -5.06
CA LYS A 114 8.62 -1.62 -5.90
C LYS A 114 7.93 -0.41 -5.31
N GLU A 115 7.14 -0.57 -4.25
CA GLU A 115 6.31 0.50 -3.68
C GLU A 115 6.49 0.49 -2.16
N TRP A 116 7.18 1.49 -1.60
CA TRP A 116 7.53 1.50 -0.18
C TRP A 116 6.32 1.58 0.76
N TRP A 117 5.17 2.00 0.24
CA TRP A 117 3.92 2.21 0.97
C TRP A 117 3.00 0.98 0.97
N HIS A 118 3.19 0.03 0.04
CA HIS A 118 2.23 -1.05 -0.24
C HIS A 118 2.50 -2.31 0.58
N TYR A 119 1.50 -2.72 1.36
CA TYR A 119 1.52 -3.95 2.16
C TYR A 119 0.26 -4.77 1.91
N GLN A 120 0.41 -6.10 1.97
CA GLN A 120 -0.67 -7.02 1.65
C GLN A 120 -0.61 -8.32 2.46
N LEU A 121 -1.67 -9.11 2.40
CA LEU A 121 -1.60 -10.49 2.91
C LEU A 121 -0.75 -11.37 1.99
N PHE A 122 -0.02 -12.31 2.60
CA PHE A 122 0.72 -13.35 1.87
C PHE A 122 -0.18 -14.13 0.91
N ASN A 123 0.39 -14.56 -0.21
CA ASN A 123 -0.33 -15.29 -1.26
C ASN A 123 -1.54 -14.51 -1.80
N ALA A 124 -1.40 -13.20 -2.00
CA ALA A 124 -2.47 -12.30 -2.45
C ALA A 124 -3.23 -12.78 -3.70
N SER A 125 -2.59 -13.57 -4.57
CA SER A 125 -3.23 -14.18 -5.75
C SER A 125 -4.38 -15.14 -5.40
N ARG A 126 -4.35 -15.79 -4.23
CA ARG A 126 -5.35 -16.79 -3.78
C ARG A 126 -6.66 -16.19 -3.29
N TYR A 127 -6.69 -14.90 -2.97
CA TYR A 127 -7.90 -14.25 -2.47
C TYR A 127 -8.84 -13.91 -3.62
N PRO A 128 -10.15 -14.11 -3.45
CA PRO A 128 -11.15 -13.79 -4.46
C PRO A 128 -11.34 -12.27 -4.58
N LEU A 129 -11.80 -11.81 -5.74
CA LEU A 129 -12.28 -10.43 -5.88
C LEU A 129 -13.52 -10.23 -5.04
N ILE A 130 -13.60 -9.08 -4.36
CA ILE A 130 -14.83 -8.66 -3.70
C ILE A 130 -15.82 -8.23 -4.78
N LYS A 131 -16.97 -8.92 -4.86
CA LYS A 131 -18.00 -8.59 -5.84
C LYS A 131 -18.61 -7.23 -5.48
N ASN A 132 -18.57 -6.29 -6.43
CA ASN A 132 -19.30 -5.04 -6.29
C ASN A 132 -20.81 -5.31 -6.38
N PHE A 133 -21.54 -4.97 -5.31
CA PHE A 133 -23.00 -5.14 -5.26
C PHE A 133 -23.78 -4.16 -6.17
N PHE A 134 -23.10 -3.23 -6.85
CA PHE A 134 -23.74 -2.15 -7.62
C PHE A 134 -23.83 -2.37 -9.13
N SER A 135 -23.42 -3.53 -9.66
CA SER A 135 -23.47 -3.81 -11.11
C SER A 135 -24.85 -4.24 -11.66
N SER A 136 -25.96 -3.97 -10.95
CA SER A 136 -27.32 -4.38 -11.40
C SER A 136 -28.29 -3.23 -11.69
N ARG A 137 -27.83 -1.97 -11.77
CA ARG A 137 -28.72 -0.87 -12.17
C ARG A 137 -28.05 0.12 -13.12
N VAL A 138 -27.79 -0.31 -14.34
CA VAL A 138 -27.93 0.56 -15.51
C VAL A 138 -28.45 -0.34 -16.65
N ASN A 139 -29.77 -0.43 -16.77
CA ASN A 139 -30.46 -0.72 -18.03
C ASN A 139 -31.06 0.60 -18.49
#